data_AF-A0A0E3BAH3-F1
#
_entry.id   AF-A0A0E3BAH3-F1
#
_cell.length_a   1.000
_cell.length_b   1.000
_cell.length_c   1.000
_cell.angle_alpha   90.00
_cell.angle_beta   90.00
_cell.angle_gamma   90.00
#
_symmetry.space_group_name_H-M   'P 1'
#
loop_
_entity.id
_entity.type
_entity.pdbx_description
1 polymer ?
#
loop_
_entity_poly.entity_id
_entity_poly.type
_entity_poly.pdbx_seq_one_letter_code
_entity_poly.pdbx_strand_id
1 'polypeptide(L)'
;MNQLEQTIVANARTALASLLHFYQNRKAKGQGNETTEEVDEHIGHFYTLHALLVFGHQANSGMSEEGMQALREIEDEHAAALRKMLSTAPVAQEVKDAHGVAANNGMNRWSQFEPEINPSKGDLSSKETPEMFVVTRNGVAGTKLATLAEVEDFLEACGIRSESNIWEAALAGNPVTVDDGTIQFIRQ
;
A
#
# COMPACT_ATOMS: atom_id res chain seq x y z
N MET A 1 13.16 36.05 -5.50
CA MET A 1 12.39 35.43 -4.41
C MET A 1 12.28 36.30 -3.16
N ASN A 2 11.08 36.42 -2.59
CA ASN A 2 10.82 37.07 -1.30
C ASN A 2 11.00 36.11 -0.10
N GLN A 3 10.89 36.61 1.14
CA GLN A 3 11.08 35.81 2.36
C GLN A 3 10.03 34.69 2.52
N LEU A 4 8.78 34.93 2.13
CA LEU A 4 7.73 33.93 2.19
C LEU A 4 8.04 32.78 1.22
N GLU A 5 8.42 33.08 -0.02
CA GLU A 5 8.80 32.10 -1.02
C GLU A 5 10.00 31.27 -0.58
N GLN A 6 11.03 31.91 -0.01
CA GLN A 6 12.18 31.20 0.56
C GLN A 6 11.75 30.25 1.68
N THR A 7 10.80 30.65 2.52
CA THR A 7 10.27 29.81 3.60
C THR A 7 9.48 28.62 3.06
N ILE A 8 8.65 28.83 2.04
CA ILE A 8 7.90 27.78 1.34
C ILE A 8 8.88 26.76 0.73
N VAL A 9 9.89 27.24 0.01
CA VAL A 9 10.91 26.39 -0.61
C VAL A 9 11.71 25.63 0.45
N ALA A 10 12.10 26.27 1.55
CA ALA A 10 12.82 25.62 2.65
C ALA A 10 11.99 24.51 3.31
N ASN A 11 10.69 24.74 3.52
CA ASN A 11 9.77 23.73 4.07
C ASN A 11 9.59 22.56 3.11
N ALA A 12 9.44 22.83 1.80
CA ALA A 12 9.36 21.80 0.77
C ALA A 12 10.65 20.96 0.71
N ARG A 13 11.83 21.59 0.79
CA ARG A 13 13.13 20.91 0.87
C ARG A 13 13.24 20.03 2.12
N THR A 14 12.73 20.48 3.26
CA THR A 14 12.75 19.71 4.51
C THR A 14 11.85 18.49 4.41
N ALA A 15 10.62 18.66 3.90
CA ALA A 15 9.71 17.55 3.66
C ALA A 15 10.30 16.53 2.67
N LEU A 16 10.91 17.01 1.57
CA LEU A 16 11.62 16.15 0.62
C LEU A 16 12.74 15.36 1.29
N ALA A 17 13.58 15.99 2.12
CA ALA A 17 14.67 15.30 2.81
C ALA A 17 14.17 14.15 3.69
N SER A 18 13.08 14.35 4.44
CA SER A 18 12.43 13.30 5.22
C SER A 18 11.92 12.15 4.34
N LEU A 19 11.28 12.46 3.21
CA LEU A 19 10.80 11.44 2.26
C LEU A 19 11.96 10.63 1.66
N LEU A 20 13.05 11.29 1.28
CA LEU A 20 14.24 10.61 0.75
C LEU A 20 14.86 9.68 1.79
N HIS A 21 14.94 10.11 3.06
CA HIS A 21 15.41 9.28 4.15
C HIS A 21 14.51 8.06 4.36
N PHE A 22 13.19 8.23 4.34
CA PHE A 22 12.23 7.13 4.41
C PHE A 22 12.44 6.13 3.26
N TYR A 23 12.57 6.60 2.02
CA TYR A 23 12.82 5.71 0.86
C TYR A 23 14.11 4.93 0.98
N GLN A 24 15.17 5.55 1.51
CA GLN A 24 16.45 4.88 1.76
C GLN A 24 16.33 3.82 2.85
N ASN A 25 15.64 4.13 3.95
CA ASN A 25 15.42 3.20 5.06
C ASN A 25 14.57 2.01 4.64
N ARG A 26 13.47 2.26 3.90
CA ARG A 26 12.65 1.20 3.29
C ARG A 26 13.48 0.26 2.42
N LYS A 27 14.38 0.82 1.61
CA LYS A 27 15.29 0.02 0.77
C LYS A 27 16.27 -0.81 1.60
N ALA A 28 16.79 -0.26 2.69
CA ALA A 28 17.78 -0.93 3.55
C ALA A 28 17.15 -2.02 4.43
N LYS A 29 15.99 -1.75 5.03
CA LYS A 29 15.28 -2.68 5.93
C LYS A 29 14.46 -3.72 5.18
N GLY A 30 14.12 -3.46 3.91
CA GLY A 30 13.13 -4.24 3.17
C GLY A 30 11.72 -3.68 3.39
N GLN A 31 10.91 -3.75 2.33
CA GLN A 31 9.54 -3.25 2.33
C GLN A 31 8.67 -4.00 3.35
N GLY A 32 7.89 -3.27 4.14
CA GLY A 32 6.99 -3.82 5.16
C GLY A 32 7.62 -3.95 6.54
N ASN A 33 8.87 -3.53 6.71
CA ASN A 33 9.59 -3.53 7.99
C ASN A 33 9.65 -2.14 8.63
N GLU A 34 8.89 -1.17 8.12
CA GLU A 34 8.74 0.16 8.71
C GLU A 34 7.85 0.11 9.96
N THR A 35 8.17 0.93 10.96
CA THR A 35 7.28 1.10 12.12
C THR A 35 6.07 1.96 11.74
N THR A 36 5.00 1.89 12.54
CA THR A 36 3.82 2.74 12.34
C THR A 36 4.19 4.22 12.36
N GLU A 37 5.08 4.62 13.27
CA GLU A 37 5.56 6.01 13.36
C GLU A 37 6.32 6.43 12.11
N GLU A 38 7.19 5.56 11.56
CA GLU A 38 7.90 5.85 10.30
C GLU A 38 6.93 6.04 9.12
N VAL A 39 5.84 5.28 9.09
CA VAL A 39 4.79 5.40 8.07
C VAL A 39 3.98 6.67 8.26
N ASP A 40 3.59 7.00 9.49
CA ASP A 40 2.81 8.22 9.79
C ASP A 40 3.62 9.49 9.47
N GLU A 41 4.91 9.52 9.85
CA GLU A 41 5.82 10.62 9.49
C GLU A 41 5.99 10.73 7.97
N HIS A 42 6.13 9.60 7.27
CA HIS A 42 6.19 9.57 5.81
C HIS A 42 4.94 10.20 5.18
N ILE A 43 3.75 9.80 5.64
CA ILE A 43 2.47 10.32 5.15
C ILE A 43 2.36 11.83 5.41
N GLY A 44 2.73 12.28 6.62
CA GLY A 44 2.70 13.70 6.98
C GLY A 44 3.61 14.55 6.08
N HIS A 45 4.84 14.10 5.84
CA HIS A 45 5.77 14.79 4.95
C HIS A 45 5.35 14.73 3.49
N PHE A 46 4.73 13.63 3.05
CA PHE A 46 4.21 13.48 1.69
C PHE A 46 3.12 14.52 1.40
N TYR A 47 2.11 14.63 2.27
CA TYR A 47 1.05 15.61 2.08
C TYR A 47 1.54 17.05 2.24
N THR A 48 2.47 17.29 3.17
CA THR A 48 3.10 18.61 3.32
C THR A 48 3.80 19.03 2.03
N LEU A 49 4.61 18.13 1.43
CA LEU A 49 5.30 18.43 0.20
C LEU A 49 4.31 18.73 -0.94
N HIS A 50 3.33 17.87 -1.15
CA HIS A 50 2.33 18.06 -2.22
C HIS A 50 1.53 19.36 -2.05
N ALA A 51 1.14 19.72 -0.83
CA ALA A 51 0.45 20.98 -0.57
C ALA A 51 1.28 22.20 -0.96
N LEU A 52 2.60 22.17 -0.72
CA LEU A 52 3.50 23.27 -1.08
C LEU A 52 3.77 23.31 -2.59
N LEU A 53 3.88 22.16 -3.25
CA LEU A 53 4.16 22.08 -4.69
C LEU A 53 3.03 22.67 -5.54
N VAL A 54 1.79 22.71 -5.05
CA VAL A 54 0.66 23.37 -5.73
C VAL A 54 1.00 24.82 -6.11
N PHE A 55 1.75 25.56 -5.28
CA PHE A 55 2.12 26.94 -5.58
C PHE A 55 3.04 27.09 -6.80
N GLY A 56 3.79 26.04 -7.17
CA GLY A 56 4.63 26.01 -8.36
C GLY A 56 3.86 25.86 -9.66
N HIS A 57 2.61 25.37 -9.60
CA HIS A 57 1.75 25.09 -10.76
C HIS A 57 0.57 26.05 -10.89
N GLN A 58 0.10 26.61 -9.77
CA GLN A 58 -1.06 27.49 -9.78
C GLN A 58 -0.73 28.84 -10.41
N ALA A 59 -1.45 29.16 -11.50
CA ALA A 59 -1.42 30.50 -12.06
C ALA A 59 -1.89 31.52 -11.02
N ASN A 60 -1.17 32.65 -10.93
CA ASN A 60 -1.42 33.71 -9.95
C ASN A 60 -1.30 33.25 -8.47
N SER A 61 -0.41 32.29 -8.17
CA SER A 61 -0.09 31.88 -6.78
C SER A 61 0.51 33.01 -5.93
N GLY A 62 0.87 34.14 -6.56
CA GLY A 62 1.62 35.21 -5.91
C GLY A 62 3.11 34.90 -5.77
N MET A 63 3.58 33.75 -6.30
CA MET A 63 4.99 33.42 -6.37
C MET A 63 5.66 34.06 -7.58
N SER A 64 6.92 34.46 -7.39
CA SER A 64 7.86 34.77 -8.46
C SER A 64 8.17 33.55 -9.33
N GLU A 65 8.61 33.80 -10.56
CA GLU A 65 9.07 32.75 -11.48
C GLU A 65 10.19 31.91 -10.86
N GLU A 66 11.15 32.53 -10.18
CA GLU A 66 12.22 31.79 -9.51
C GLU A 66 11.70 30.89 -8.38
N GLY A 67 10.68 31.34 -7.65
CA GLY A 67 10.05 30.55 -6.59
C GLY A 67 9.26 29.36 -7.14
N MET A 68 8.51 29.58 -8.23
CA MET A 68 7.79 28.50 -8.92
C MET A 68 8.76 27.47 -9.50
N GLN A 69 9.84 27.92 -10.14
CA GLN A 69 10.88 27.06 -10.71
C GLN A 69 11.55 26.21 -9.61
N ALA A 70 11.88 26.80 -8.47
CA ALA A 70 12.49 26.08 -7.35
C ALA A 70 11.58 24.96 -6.80
N LEU A 71 10.26 25.17 -6.78
CA LEU A 71 9.30 24.13 -6.38
C LEU A 71 9.20 23.00 -7.42
N ARG A 72 9.22 23.31 -8.72
CA ARG A 72 9.20 22.29 -9.78
C ARG A 72 10.46 21.41 -9.75
N GLU A 73 11.62 22.00 -9.45
CA GLU A 73 12.86 21.23 -9.26
C GLU A 73 12.74 20.23 -8.09
N ILE A 74 12.12 20.64 -6.99
CA ILE A 74 11.85 19.75 -5.84
C ILE A 74 10.91 18.61 -6.23
N GLU A 75 9.87 18.89 -7.02
CA GLU A 75 8.96 17.87 -7.55
C GLU A 75 9.68 16.87 -8.46
N ASP A 76 10.54 17.36 -9.36
CA ASP A 76 11.34 16.51 -10.25
C ASP A 76 12.28 15.59 -9.46
N GLU A 77 12.93 16.12 -8.41
CA GLU A 77 13.77 15.35 -7.50
C GLU A 77 12.98 14.27 -6.75
N HIS A 78 11.79 14.64 -6.24
CA HIS A 78 10.89 13.69 -5.58
C HIS A 78 10.44 12.57 -6.53
N ALA A 79 9.98 12.93 -7.72
CA ALA A 79 9.54 11.99 -8.73
C ALA A 79 10.67 11.05 -9.16
N ALA A 80 11.89 11.56 -9.33
CA ALA A 80 13.06 10.73 -9.62
C ALA A 80 13.37 9.74 -8.49
N ALA A 81 13.33 10.19 -7.24
CA ALA A 81 13.56 9.33 -6.09
C ALA A 81 12.48 8.24 -5.94
N LEU A 82 11.21 8.59 -6.14
CA LEU A 82 10.10 7.65 -6.10
C LEU A 82 10.22 6.59 -7.21
N ARG A 83 10.51 7.00 -8.46
CA ARG A 83 10.78 6.05 -9.56
C ARG A 83 11.92 5.11 -9.23
N LYS A 84 13.00 5.62 -8.64
CA LYS A 84 14.14 4.79 -8.21
C LYS A 84 13.75 3.81 -7.12
N MET A 85 12.94 4.21 -6.16
CA MET A 85 12.45 3.33 -5.10
C MET A 85 11.59 2.20 -5.68
N LEU A 86 10.62 2.53 -6.54
CA LEU A 86 9.72 1.57 -7.18
C LEU A 86 10.42 0.63 -8.16
N SER A 87 11.41 1.11 -8.94
CA SER A 87 12.18 0.27 -9.88
C SER A 87 13.17 -0.68 -9.20
N THR A 88 13.48 -0.46 -7.93
CA THR A 88 14.35 -1.35 -7.14
C THR A 88 13.57 -2.39 -6.31
N ALA A 89 12.25 -2.38 -6.38
CA ALA A 89 11.45 -3.49 -5.88
C ALA A 89 11.77 -4.73 -6.75
N PRO A 90 12.03 -5.91 -6.15
CA PRO A 90 12.29 -7.10 -6.93
C PRO A 90 11.09 -7.38 -7.82
N VAL A 91 11.28 -7.23 -9.14
CA VAL A 91 10.39 -7.87 -10.12
C VAL A 91 10.40 -9.33 -9.75
N ALA A 92 9.24 -9.88 -9.36
CA ALA A 92 9.05 -11.31 -9.21
C ALA A 92 9.34 -11.93 -10.59
N GLN A 93 10.61 -12.31 -10.78
CA GLN A 93 11.07 -12.94 -11.99
C GLN A 93 10.47 -14.35 -11.94
N GLU A 94 9.42 -14.56 -12.73
CA GLU A 94 8.84 -15.89 -12.98
C GLU A 94 9.99 -16.86 -13.26
N VAL A 95 10.19 -17.81 -12.36
CA VAL A 95 11.04 -18.97 -12.61
C VAL A 95 10.27 -19.89 -13.56
N LYS A 96 10.31 -19.58 -14.85
CA LYS A 96 10.21 -20.59 -15.89
C LYS A 96 11.64 -21.06 -16.14
N ASP A 97 11.97 -22.19 -15.54
CA ASP A 97 12.86 -23.24 -16.07
C ASP A 97 13.45 -24.05 -14.91
N ALA A 98 12.85 -25.21 -14.63
CA ALA A 98 13.57 -26.45 -14.31
C ALA A 98 12.57 -27.56 -13.97
N HIS A 99 12.20 -28.34 -14.98
CA HIS A 99 11.94 -29.76 -14.76
C HIS A 99 13.26 -30.39 -14.31
N GLY A 100 13.36 -30.86 -13.05
CA GLY A 100 14.57 -31.49 -12.54
C GLY A 100 14.45 -31.93 -11.09
N VAL A 101 14.07 -33.18 -10.90
CA VAL A 101 14.04 -33.96 -9.66
C VAL A 101 15.33 -33.85 -8.84
N ALA A 102 15.24 -33.60 -7.52
CA ALA A 102 15.89 -34.39 -6.45
C ALA A 102 15.64 -33.82 -5.04
N ALA A 103 15.43 -34.73 -4.10
CA ALA A 103 15.19 -34.54 -2.68
C ALA A 103 16.36 -33.93 -1.90
N ASN A 104 16.08 -33.19 -0.81
CA ASN A 104 16.35 -33.70 0.55
C ASN A 104 15.92 -32.75 1.68
N ASN A 105 15.61 -33.40 2.81
CA ASN A 105 15.25 -32.89 4.12
C ASN A 105 16.15 -31.78 4.69
N GLY A 106 15.50 -30.83 5.37
CA GLY A 106 16.14 -29.85 6.23
C GLY A 106 15.14 -29.18 7.16
N MET A 107 14.71 -29.91 8.20
CA MET A 107 14.40 -29.43 9.55
C MET A 107 13.97 -27.94 9.69
N ASN A 108 12.68 -27.68 9.95
CA ASN A 108 12.32 -26.50 10.72
C ASN A 108 11.29 -26.83 11.80
N ARG A 109 11.65 -26.38 13.00
CA ARG A 109 11.29 -26.93 14.30
C ARG A 109 10.45 -25.90 15.04
N TRP A 110 9.18 -25.75 14.65
CA TRP A 110 8.18 -24.91 15.33
C TRP A 110 6.78 -25.48 15.10
N SER A 111 6.55 -26.69 15.62
CA SER A 111 5.24 -27.33 15.71
C SER A 111 4.98 -27.62 17.19
N GLN A 112 4.55 -26.61 17.94
CA GLN A 112 4.06 -26.77 19.30
C GLN A 112 3.34 -25.49 19.76
N PHE A 113 2.09 -25.35 19.32
CA PHE A 113 1.04 -24.59 20.01
C PHE A 113 -0.30 -25.09 19.44
N GLU A 114 -0.72 -26.28 19.89
CA GLU A 114 -2.12 -26.70 19.78
C GLU A 114 -2.82 -26.25 21.08
N PRO A 115 -3.90 -25.45 21.03
CA PRO A 115 -4.80 -25.38 22.15
C PRO A 115 -5.73 -26.60 22.12
N GLU A 116 -5.55 -27.50 23.08
CA GLU A 116 -6.53 -28.53 23.42
C GLU A 116 -7.89 -27.88 23.73
N ILE A 117 -8.93 -28.21 22.95
CA ILE A 117 -10.32 -27.97 23.35
C ILE A 117 -11.07 -29.30 23.33
N ASN A 118 -11.37 -29.75 24.55
CA ASN A 118 -12.13 -30.92 24.96
C ASN A 118 -13.58 -30.91 24.38
N PRO A 119 -14.10 -32.00 23.79
CA PRO A 119 -15.44 -32.03 23.22
C PRO A 119 -16.45 -32.52 24.27
N SER A 120 -17.25 -31.61 24.84
CA SER A 120 -18.50 -32.05 25.46
C SER A 120 -19.59 -31.00 25.48
N LYS A 121 -20.71 -31.41 24.87
CA LYS A 121 -22.09 -30.93 25.02
C LYS A 121 -22.52 -29.71 24.20
N GLY A 122 -23.17 -30.04 23.08
CA GLY A 122 -24.52 -29.56 22.75
C GLY A 122 -24.64 -28.10 22.33
N ASP A 123 -24.61 -27.85 21.02
CA ASP A 123 -25.84 -27.50 20.31
C ASP A 123 -25.64 -27.60 18.79
N LEU A 124 -26.63 -28.16 18.10
CA LEU A 124 -26.68 -28.21 16.65
C LEU A 124 -27.13 -26.83 16.14
N SER A 125 -26.18 -25.93 15.89
CA SER A 125 -26.38 -24.82 14.97
C SER A 125 -25.30 -24.92 13.90
N SER A 126 -25.74 -25.06 12.66
CA SER A 126 -24.95 -25.10 11.44
C SER A 126 -23.87 -24.01 11.48
N LYS A 127 -22.64 -24.39 11.84
CA LYS A 127 -21.46 -23.56 11.64
C LYS A 127 -21.20 -23.52 10.15
N GLU A 128 -21.85 -22.59 9.47
CA GLU A 128 -21.35 -22.08 8.20
C GLU A 128 -19.89 -21.70 8.44
N THR A 129 -18.99 -22.37 7.74
CA THR A 129 -17.60 -21.93 7.67
C THR A 129 -17.63 -20.48 7.22
N PRO A 130 -16.98 -19.54 7.94
CA PRO A 130 -17.00 -18.14 7.55
C PRO A 130 -16.50 -18.05 6.09
N GLU A 131 -17.26 -17.38 5.23
CA GLU A 131 -16.84 -17.18 3.84
C GLU A 131 -15.52 -16.39 3.86
N MET A 132 -14.46 -17.02 3.33
CA MET A 132 -13.11 -16.45 3.28
C MET A 132 -12.79 -16.06 1.83
N PHE A 133 -12.13 -14.93 1.67
CA PHE A 133 -11.78 -14.35 0.38
C PHE A 133 -10.27 -14.16 0.30
N VAL A 134 -9.68 -14.62 -0.80
CA VAL A 134 -8.33 -14.19 -1.21
C VAL A 134 -8.49 -12.85 -1.90
N VAL A 135 -7.94 -11.80 -1.31
CA VAL A 135 -7.92 -10.47 -1.91
C VAL A 135 -6.74 -10.39 -2.87
N THR A 136 -6.98 -10.10 -4.14
CA THR A 136 -5.93 -9.81 -5.11
C THR A 136 -5.93 -8.34 -5.47
N ARG A 137 -4.75 -7.73 -5.61
CA ARG A 137 -4.58 -6.35 -6.09
C ARG A 137 -3.67 -6.37 -7.31
N ASN A 138 -4.16 -5.84 -8.43
CA ASN A 138 -3.49 -5.86 -9.73
C ASN A 138 -3.04 -7.27 -10.14
N GLY A 139 -3.85 -8.29 -9.83
CA GLY A 139 -3.57 -9.70 -10.10
C GLY A 139 -2.61 -10.36 -9.09
N VAL A 140 -2.11 -9.64 -8.09
CA VAL A 140 -1.25 -10.20 -7.03
C VAL A 140 -2.10 -10.60 -5.84
N ALA A 141 -2.09 -11.89 -5.49
CA ALA A 141 -2.79 -12.40 -4.32
C ALA A 141 -2.15 -11.92 -3.01
N GLY A 142 -2.98 -11.40 -2.11
CA GLY A 142 -2.59 -11.07 -0.75
C GLY A 142 -2.29 -12.32 0.07
N THR A 143 -1.47 -12.16 1.11
CA THR A 143 -1.07 -13.24 2.01
C THR A 143 -2.08 -13.52 3.12
N LYS A 144 -3.05 -12.62 3.31
CA LYS A 144 -4.10 -12.72 4.32
C LYS A 144 -5.44 -13.00 3.65
N LEU A 145 -6.18 -13.96 4.19
CA LEU A 145 -7.59 -14.18 3.85
C LEU A 145 -8.45 -13.13 4.56
N ALA A 146 -9.38 -12.55 3.81
CA ALA A 146 -10.37 -11.62 4.34
C ALA A 146 -11.69 -12.36 4.61
N THR A 147 -12.34 -12.02 5.71
CA THR A 147 -13.73 -12.42 5.97
C THR A 147 -14.70 -11.58 5.14
N LEU A 148 -15.94 -12.04 4.99
CA LEU A 148 -17.00 -11.24 4.35
C LEU A 148 -17.11 -9.83 4.97
N ALA A 149 -17.11 -9.73 6.30
CA ALA A 149 -17.19 -8.45 7.00
C ALA A 149 -16.01 -7.51 6.66
N GLU A 150 -14.78 -8.03 6.58
CA GLU A 150 -13.61 -7.23 6.18
C GLU A 150 -13.69 -6.75 4.72
N VAL A 151 -14.30 -7.54 3.83
CA VAL A 151 -14.54 -7.13 2.44
C VAL A 151 -15.61 -6.04 2.37
N GLU A 152 -16.69 -6.18 3.13
CA GLU A 152 -17.77 -5.18 3.20
C GLU A 152 -17.26 -3.85 3.78
N ASP A 153 -16.52 -3.89 4.90
CA ASP A 153 -15.89 -2.71 5.51
C ASP A 153 -14.94 -2.02 4.53
N PHE A 154 -14.19 -2.80 3.74
CA PHE A 154 -13.30 -2.25 2.70
C PHE A 154 -14.08 -1.55 1.59
N LEU A 155 -15.15 -2.18 1.07
CA LEU A 155 -15.97 -1.59 0.01
C LEU A 155 -16.65 -0.30 0.49
N GLU A 156 -17.13 -0.27 1.73
CA GLU A 156 -17.71 0.93 2.35
C GLU A 156 -16.66 2.03 2.50
N ALA A 157 -15.45 1.70 2.96
CA ALA A 157 -14.33 2.64 3.03
C ALA A 157 -13.92 3.20 1.66
N CYS A 158 -14.12 2.44 0.58
CA CYS A 158 -13.93 2.89 -0.80
C CYS A 158 -15.12 3.71 -1.36
N GLY A 159 -16.16 3.95 -0.55
CA GLY A 159 -17.36 4.67 -0.95
C GLY A 159 -18.31 3.86 -1.85
N ILE A 160 -18.09 2.54 -1.97
CA ILE A 160 -18.96 1.64 -2.72
C ILE A 160 -20.11 1.24 -1.78
N ARG A 161 -21.35 1.58 -2.18
CA ARG A 161 -22.54 1.29 -1.38
C ARG A 161 -23.03 -0.13 -1.60
N SER A 162 -23.62 -0.73 -0.57
CA SER A 162 -24.17 -2.09 -0.60
C SER A 162 -25.29 -2.28 -1.61
N GLU A 163 -26.03 -1.22 -1.97
CA GLU A 163 -27.09 -1.28 -2.98
C GLU A 163 -26.57 -1.12 -4.41
N SER A 164 -25.25 -0.99 -4.61
CA SER A 164 -24.66 -0.80 -5.94
C SER A 164 -24.39 -2.14 -6.62
N ASN A 165 -24.58 -2.18 -7.95
CA ASN A 165 -24.20 -3.34 -8.76
C ASN A 165 -22.70 -3.66 -8.67
N ILE A 166 -21.88 -2.66 -8.30
CA ILE A 166 -20.43 -2.80 -8.11
C ILE A 166 -20.14 -3.62 -6.84
N TRP A 167 -20.92 -3.44 -5.79
CA TRP A 167 -20.82 -4.21 -4.54
C TRP A 167 -21.11 -5.69 -4.78
N GLU A 168 -22.25 -6.00 -5.42
CA GLU A 168 -22.61 -7.38 -5.75
C GLU A 168 -21.57 -8.02 -6.69
N ALA A 169 -21.07 -7.26 -7.67
CA ALA A 169 -20.02 -7.72 -8.57
C ALA A 169 -18.72 -8.03 -7.81
N ALA A 170 -18.34 -7.21 -6.82
CA ALA A 170 -17.16 -7.41 -5.99
C ALA A 170 -17.25 -8.72 -5.18
N LEU A 171 -18.40 -8.95 -4.53
CA LEU A 171 -18.65 -10.14 -3.71
C LEU A 171 -18.78 -11.43 -4.53
N ALA A 172 -19.17 -11.30 -5.80
CA ALA A 172 -19.15 -12.39 -6.79
C ALA A 172 -17.74 -12.67 -7.35
N GLY A 173 -16.72 -11.89 -6.93
CA GLY A 173 -15.35 -12.03 -7.33
C GLY A 173 -15.02 -11.40 -8.68
N ASN A 174 -15.80 -10.42 -9.14
CA ASN A 174 -15.40 -9.60 -10.25
C ASN A 174 -14.39 -8.53 -9.81
N PRO A 175 -13.44 -8.16 -10.67
CA PRO A 175 -12.48 -7.12 -10.36
C PRO A 175 -13.15 -5.74 -10.29
N VAL A 176 -12.84 -4.99 -9.24
CA VAL A 176 -13.31 -3.61 -9.00
C VAL A 176 -12.13 -2.66 -9.10
N THR A 177 -12.34 -1.50 -9.73
CA THR A 177 -11.29 -0.48 -9.83
C THR A 177 -11.41 0.50 -8.65
N VAL A 178 -10.34 0.63 -7.86
CA VAL A 178 -10.24 1.54 -6.70
C VAL A 178 -8.86 2.20 -6.75
N ASP A 179 -8.82 3.54 -6.70
CA ASP A 179 -7.59 4.36 -6.62
C ASP A 179 -6.45 3.87 -7.54
N ASP A 180 -6.73 3.83 -8.85
CA ASP A 180 -5.80 3.42 -9.93
C ASP A 180 -5.31 1.96 -9.86
N GLY A 181 -5.94 1.12 -9.04
CA GLY A 181 -5.70 -0.32 -8.96
C GLY A 181 -6.96 -1.16 -9.17
N THR A 182 -6.77 -2.41 -9.58
CA THR A 182 -7.86 -3.39 -9.69
C THR A 182 -7.79 -4.35 -8.51
N ILE A 183 -8.88 -4.47 -7.77
CA ILE A 183 -9.00 -5.38 -6.62
C ILE A 183 -10.02 -6.46 -6.95
N GLN A 184 -9.72 -7.71 -6.62
CA GLN A 184 -10.64 -8.83 -6.84
C GLN A 184 -10.67 -9.74 -5.60
N PHE A 185 -11.87 -10.11 -5.17
CA PHE A 185 -12.11 -10.96 -4.00
C PHE A 185 -12.47 -12.38 -4.44
N ILE A 186 -11.58 -13.35 -4.26
CA ILE A 186 -11.82 -14.73 -4.71
C ILE A 186 -12.26 -15.57 -3.50
N ARG A 187 -13.52 -16.02 -3.51
CA ARG A 187 -14.06 -16.95 -2.49
C ARG A 187 -13.25 -18.25 -2.45
N GLN A 188 -12.96 -18.74 -1.25
CA GLN A 188 -12.30 -20.05 -0.99
C GLN A 188 -13.30 -21.11 -0.55
#